data_AF-A0A963B9L6-F1
#
_entry.id   AF-A0A963B9L6-F1
#
_cell.length_a   1.000
_cell.length_b   1.000
_cell.length_c   1.000
_cell.angle_alpha   90.00
_cell.angle_beta   90.00
_cell.angle_gamma   90.00
#
_symmetry.space_group_name_H-M   'P 1'
#
loop_
_entity.id
_entity.type
_entity.pdbx_description
1 polymer ?
#
loop_
_entity_poly.entity_id
_entity_poly.type
_entity_poly.pdbx_seq_one_letter_code
_entity_poly.pdbx_strand_id
1 'polypeptide(L)'
;GAMIGKPAGVFTSTSSMHGGQETTLTSMMLPLLHHGMLLLGLPYSETDLLHTRSGGTPYGPSHLAGNDSKLPLSKEESQLCRALGQRLAATAVRLA
;
A
#
# COMPACT_ATOMS: atom_id res chain seq x y z
N GLY A 1 -10.83 2.29 -21.12
CA GLY A 1 -11.91 2.58 -20.15
C GLY A 1 -11.62 3.87 -19.41
N ALA A 2 -12.59 4.38 -18.63
CA ALA A 2 -12.54 5.68 -17.93
C ALA A 2 -11.41 5.85 -16.88
N MET A 3 -10.63 4.80 -16.64
CA MET A 3 -9.54 4.75 -15.66
C MET A 3 -8.14 4.73 -16.29
N ILE A 4 -8.04 4.69 -17.63
CA ILE A 4 -6.76 4.70 -18.33
C ILE A 4 -5.94 5.92 -17.91
N GLY A 5 -4.67 5.71 -17.56
CA GLY A 5 -3.71 6.75 -17.18
C GLY A 5 -3.88 7.32 -15.77
N LYS A 6 -4.95 6.96 -15.05
CA LYS A 6 -5.14 7.42 -13.67
C LYS A 6 -4.21 6.65 -12.72
N PRO A 7 -3.57 7.32 -11.75
CA PRO A 7 -2.70 6.63 -10.80
C PRO A 7 -3.52 5.81 -9.80
N ALA A 8 -2.95 4.71 -9.31
CA ALA A 8 -3.54 3.85 -8.29
C ALA A 8 -2.50 3.42 -7.26
N GLY A 9 -2.92 3.28 -6.01
CA GLY A 9 -2.19 2.60 -4.95
C GLY A 9 -3.12 1.62 -4.24
N VAL A 10 -2.55 0.61 -3.59
CA VAL A 10 -3.29 -0.43 -2.85
C VAL A 10 -2.77 -0.52 -1.42
N PHE A 11 -3.63 -0.95 -0.50
CA PHE A 11 -3.29 -1.20 0.89
C PHE A 11 -4.04 -2.44 1.40
N THR A 12 -3.54 -3.10 2.45
CA THR A 12 -4.16 -4.32 3.00
C THR A 12 -4.00 -4.44 4.51
N SER A 13 -4.64 -5.43 5.11
CA SER A 13 -4.47 -5.82 6.50
C SER A 13 -4.51 -7.34 6.60
N THR A 14 -3.66 -7.94 7.45
CA THR A 14 -3.62 -9.38 7.69
C THR A 14 -3.59 -9.70 9.19
N SER A 15 -4.00 -10.91 9.56
CA SER A 15 -3.92 -11.39 10.94
C SER A 15 -2.53 -11.93 11.31
N SER A 16 -1.76 -12.41 10.33
CA SER A 16 -0.41 -12.96 10.52
C SER A 16 0.64 -12.26 9.65
N MET A 17 1.89 -12.25 10.13
CA MET A 17 2.98 -11.45 9.55
C MET A 17 3.26 -11.77 8.06
N HIS A 18 3.09 -13.02 7.63
CA HIS A 18 3.37 -13.44 6.25
C HIS A 18 2.12 -14.02 5.56
N GLY A 19 0.94 -13.86 6.15
CA GLY A 19 -0.34 -14.38 5.65
C GLY A 19 -0.94 -13.54 4.53
N GLY A 20 -0.12 -13.11 3.57
CA GLY A 20 -0.59 -12.38 2.39
C GLY A 20 -0.48 -10.85 2.44
N GLN A 21 0.43 -10.31 3.26
CA GLN A 21 0.76 -8.88 3.29
C GLN A 21 1.12 -8.36 1.88
N GLU A 22 1.93 -9.13 1.15
CA GLU A 22 2.40 -8.76 -0.20
C GLU A 22 1.50 -9.31 -1.30
N THR A 23 1.16 -10.60 -1.25
CA THR A 23 0.43 -11.28 -2.35
C THR A 23 -0.98 -10.73 -2.55
N THR A 24 -1.65 -10.29 -1.47
CA THR A 24 -2.93 -9.59 -1.58
C THR A 24 -2.76 -8.30 -2.39
N LEU A 25 -1.77 -7.47 -2.07
CA LEU A 25 -1.50 -6.23 -2.81
C LEU A 25 -1.17 -6.50 -4.27
N THR A 26 -0.27 -7.45 -4.55
CA THR A 26 0.11 -7.82 -5.91
C THR A 26 -1.09 -8.34 -6.72
N SER A 27 -1.98 -9.13 -6.10
CA SER A 27 -3.19 -9.60 -6.78
C SER A 27 -4.21 -8.48 -7.02
N MET A 28 -4.34 -7.53 -6.08
CA MET A 28 -5.17 -6.33 -6.26
C MET A 28 -4.66 -5.40 -7.37
N MET A 29 -3.36 -5.43 -7.69
CA MET A 29 -2.79 -4.68 -8.81
C MET A 29 -3.23 -5.19 -10.18
N LEU A 30 -3.53 -6.49 -10.33
CA LEU A 30 -3.92 -7.10 -11.60
C LEU A 30 -5.18 -6.47 -12.22
N PRO A 31 -6.32 -6.33 -11.52
CA PRO A 31 -7.49 -5.67 -12.08
C PRO A 31 -7.25 -4.18 -12.39
N LEU A 32 -6.37 -3.50 -11.63
CA LEU A 32 -6.02 -2.09 -11.90
C LEU A 32 -5.23 -1.95 -13.21
N LEU A 33 -4.34 -2.90 -13.49
CA LEU A 33 -3.66 -2.98 -14.79
C LEU A 33 -4.64 -3.22 -15.93
N HIS A 34 -5.63 -4.11 -15.75
CA HIS A 34 -6.70 -4.32 -16.74
C HIS A 34 -7.48 -3.04 -17.03
N HIS A 35 -7.62 -2.15 -16.05
CA HIS A 35 -8.22 -0.82 -16.22
C HIS A 35 -7.31 0.23 -16.87
N GLY A 36 -6.04 -0.10 -17.14
CA GLY A 36 -5.04 0.79 -17.73
C GLY A 36 -4.50 1.83 -16.75
N MET A 37 -4.56 1.56 -15.45
CA MET A 37 -4.09 2.50 -14.41
C MET A 37 -2.57 2.46 -14.23
N LEU A 38 -2.02 3.56 -13.71
CA LEU A 38 -0.60 3.67 -13.37
C LEU A 38 -0.37 3.29 -11.91
N LEU A 39 0.26 2.14 -11.66
CA LEU A 39 0.48 1.64 -10.31
C LEU A 39 1.58 2.40 -9.57
N LEU A 40 1.32 2.71 -8.31
CA LEU A 40 2.24 3.31 -7.36
C LEU A 40 2.30 2.45 -6.10
N GLY A 41 3.52 2.11 -5.68
CA GLY A 41 3.81 1.51 -4.38
C GLY A 41 4.45 2.50 -3.41
N LEU A 42 5.15 1.99 -2.41
CA LEU A 42 5.98 2.76 -1.50
C LEU A 42 7.46 2.65 -1.92
N PRO A 43 8.16 3.77 -2.14
CA PRO A 43 9.60 3.73 -2.40
C PRO A 43 10.35 3.49 -1.08
N TYR A 44 11.51 2.83 -1.13
CA TYR A 44 12.37 2.64 0.06
C TYR A 44 12.99 3.93 0.62
N SER A 45 12.76 5.09 -0.01
CA SER A 45 12.99 6.39 0.63
C SER A 45 12.10 6.60 1.86
N GLU A 46 10.98 5.88 1.96
CA GLU A 46 10.20 5.73 3.18
C GLU A 46 10.91 4.73 4.10
N THR A 47 11.79 5.25 4.96
CA THR A 47 12.67 4.43 5.82
C THR A 47 11.91 3.52 6.79
N ASP A 48 10.65 3.82 7.08
CA ASP A 48 9.78 3.00 7.92
C ASP A 48 9.60 1.59 7.33
N LEU A 49 9.75 1.39 6.01
CA LEU A 49 9.78 0.06 5.37
C LEU A 49 10.95 -0.81 5.85
N LEU A 50 12.07 -0.21 6.24
CA LEU A 50 13.25 -0.94 6.74
C LEU A 50 13.18 -1.21 8.24
N HIS A 51 12.43 -0.38 8.97
CA HIS A 51 12.39 -0.41 10.43
C HIS A 51 11.14 -1.08 11.00
N THR A 52 10.04 -1.15 10.23
CA THR A 52 8.80 -1.78 10.68
C THR A 52 9.04 -3.21 11.18
N ARG A 53 8.29 -3.59 12.21
CA ARG A 53 8.20 -4.94 12.76
C ARG A 53 6.80 -5.53 12.64
N SER A 54 5.90 -4.79 11.98
CA SER A 54 4.51 -5.14 11.71
C SER A 54 4.26 -5.04 10.20
N GLY A 55 3.12 -4.53 9.74
CA GLY A 55 2.86 -4.31 8.32
C GLY A 55 3.71 -3.21 7.68
N GLY A 56 3.64 -3.15 6.35
CA GLY A 56 4.45 -2.30 5.48
C GLY A 56 5.15 -3.11 4.40
N THR A 57 4.91 -2.79 3.12
CA THR A 57 5.56 -3.43 1.97
C THR A 57 5.87 -2.40 0.89
N PRO A 58 6.84 -2.64 -0.01
CA PRO A 58 7.06 -1.75 -1.15
C PRO A 58 5.88 -1.71 -2.14
N TYR A 59 4.99 -2.72 -2.12
CA TYR A 59 3.79 -2.76 -2.98
C TYR A 59 2.66 -1.87 -2.48
N GLY A 60 2.69 -1.48 -1.21
CA GLY A 60 1.67 -0.69 -0.55
C GLY A 60 1.74 -0.82 0.98
N PRO A 61 1.19 0.15 1.73
CA PRO A 61 1.12 0.06 3.17
C PRO A 61 0.23 -1.11 3.55
N SER A 62 0.58 -1.76 4.65
CA SER A 62 -0.21 -2.87 5.16
C SER A 62 -0.20 -2.86 6.67
N HIS A 63 -1.17 -3.55 7.28
CA HIS A 63 -1.34 -3.61 8.73
C HIS A 63 -1.29 -5.06 9.23
N LEU A 64 -0.62 -5.29 10.34
CA LEU A 64 -0.71 -6.55 11.09
C LEU A 64 -1.72 -6.40 12.24
N ALA A 65 -2.95 -6.87 12.04
CA ALA A 65 -4.04 -6.78 13.02
C ALA A 65 -3.93 -7.82 14.15
N GLY A 66 -3.06 -8.82 13.99
CA GLY A 66 -2.91 -9.95 14.89
C GLY A 66 -4.05 -10.97 14.78
N ASN A 67 -3.91 -12.12 15.45
CA ASN A 67 -4.84 -13.24 15.34
C ASN A 67 -6.30 -12.86 15.66
N ASP A 68 -6.49 -11.99 16.66
CA ASP A 68 -7.82 -11.53 17.09
C ASP A 68 -8.26 -10.22 16.42
N SER A 69 -7.48 -9.69 15.47
CA SER A 69 -7.72 -8.42 14.77
C SER A 69 -7.86 -7.20 15.71
N LYS A 70 -7.11 -7.18 16.80
CA LYS A 70 -7.16 -6.15 17.86
C LYS A 70 -5.89 -5.31 17.98
N LEU A 71 -4.81 -5.66 17.28
CA LEU A 71 -3.62 -4.83 17.31
C LEU A 71 -3.95 -3.48 16.66
N PRO A 72 -3.59 -2.36 17.31
CA PRO A 72 -3.75 -1.05 16.68
C PRO A 72 -2.72 -0.88 15.56
N LEU A 73 -2.97 0.08 14.67
CA LEU A 73 -1.93 0.53 13.73
C LEU A 73 -0.69 0.97 14.50
N SER A 74 0.47 0.47 14.09
CA SER A 74 1.74 1.00 14.57
C SER A 74 1.97 2.41 14.03
N LYS A 75 2.98 3.08 14.59
CA LYS A 75 3.38 4.41 14.14
C LYS A 75 3.89 4.33 12.70
N GLU A 76 4.73 3.34 12.40
CA GLU A 76 5.32 3.07 11.10
C GLU A 76 4.23 2.77 10.06
N GLU A 77 3.28 1.89 10.37
CA GLU A 77 2.15 1.58 9.47
C GLU A 77 1.32 2.83 9.14
N SER A 78 1.04 3.65 10.16
CA SER A 78 0.31 4.91 10.00
C SER A 78 1.07 5.91 9.13
N GLN A 79 2.39 6.00 9.28
CA GLN A 79 3.26 6.86 8.47
C GLN A 79 3.31 6.38 7.01
N LEU A 80 3.48 5.08 6.78
CA LEU A 80 3.47 4.48 5.44
C LEU A 80 2.13 4.68 4.72
N CYS A 81 0.99 4.61 5.44
CA CYS A 81 -0.32 4.94 4.88
C CYS A 81 -0.39 6.39 4.39
N ARG A 82 0.10 7.32 5.20
CA ARG A 82 0.14 8.76 4.84
C ARG A 82 1.07 9.00 3.66
N ALA A 83 2.23 8.36 3.64
CA ALA A 83 3.21 8.46 2.55
C ALA A 83 2.62 8.00 1.20
N LEU A 84 1.93 6.85 1.16
CA LEU A 84 1.27 6.41 -0.07
C LEU A 84 0.17 7.41 -0.50
N GLY A 85 -0.65 7.89 0.44
CA GLY A 85 -1.70 8.87 0.15
C GLY A 85 -1.15 10.17 -0.43
N GLN A 86 -0.07 10.70 0.15
CA GLN A 86 0.62 11.89 -0.35
C GLN A 86 1.21 11.66 -1.73
N ARG A 87 1.90 10.53 -1.94
CA ARG A 87 2.48 10.16 -3.24
C ARG A 87 1.38 10.05 -4.31
N LEU A 88 0.30 9.34 -4.01
CA LEU A 88 -0.82 9.13 -4.93
C LEU A 88 -1.47 10.47 -5.33
N ALA A 89 -1.77 11.33 -4.37
CA ALA A 89 -2.35 12.64 -4.62
C ALA A 89 -1.41 13.54 -5.44
N ALA A 90 -0.12 13.59 -5.07
CA ALA A 90 0.87 14.38 -5.81
C ALA A 90 1.04 13.87 -7.25
N THR A 91 1.05 12.56 -7.47
CA THR A 91 1.09 11.98 -8.83
C THR A 91 -0.17 12.30 -9.60
N ALA A 92 -1.36 12.20 -9.00
CA ALA A 92 -2.62 12.55 -9.66
C ALA A 92 -2.66 14.00 -10.12
N VAL A 93 -2.21 14.94 -9.28
CA VAL A 93 -2.11 16.37 -9.63
C VAL A 93 -1.12 16.61 -10.78
N ARG A 94 0.01 15.88 -10.81
CA ARG A 94 1.03 16.05 -11.85
C ARG A 94 0.67 15.44 -13.21
N LEU A 95 -0.30 14.52 -13.24
CA LEU A 95 -0.77 13.86 -14.46
C LEU A 95 -2.04 14.52 -15.04
N ALA A 96 -2.67 15.43 -14.30
CA ALA A 96 -3.78 16.26 -14.77
C ALA A 96 -3.27 17.36 -15.70
#